data_AF-A0A2V8G726-F1
#
_entry.id   AF-A0A2V8G726-F1
#
_cell.length_a   1.000
_cell.length_b   1.000
_cell.length_c   1.000
_cell.angle_alpha   90.00
_cell.angle_beta   90.00
_cell.angle_gamma   90.00
#
_symmetry.space_group_name_H-M   'P 1'
#
loop_
_entity.id
_entity.type
_entity.pdbx_description
1 polymer ?
#
loop_
_entity_poly.entity_id
_entity_poly.type
_entity_poly.pdbx_seq_one_letter_code
_entity_poly.pdbx_strand_id
1 'polypeptide(L)'
;MTADFRRQHLIVSEQLEEYDGTTAVVRTAHLDCEEIEFMRWREERWMKLRHLPAALRAYPGFVLRHAPQMLAHTFRGSTWRSVLGLENERTVFRRYKERRRREREYLPEVEERTETPATGRTPRQGAA
;
A
#
# COMPACT_ATOMS: atom_id res chain seq x y z
N MET A 1 -10.16 2.76 22.86
CA MET A 1 -9.84 2.79 21.42
C MET A 1 -10.04 1.43 20.76
N THR A 2 -9.10 0.47 20.80
CA THR A 2 -9.22 -0.78 20.00
C THR A 2 -10.51 -1.58 20.28
N ALA A 3 -10.96 -1.63 21.54
CA ALA A 3 -12.21 -2.28 21.93
C ALA A 3 -13.47 -1.65 21.28
N ASP A 4 -13.47 -0.33 21.07
CA ASP A 4 -14.61 0.39 20.51
C ASP A 4 -14.73 0.17 18.99
N PHE A 5 -13.61 0.05 18.28
CA PHE A 5 -13.58 -0.32 16.86
C PHE A 5 -14.00 -1.78 16.65
N ARG A 6 -13.55 -2.71 17.52
CA ARG A 6 -14.01 -4.11 17.52
C ARG A 6 -15.52 -4.21 17.78
N ARG A 7 -16.04 -3.53 18.80
CA ARG A 7 -17.47 -3.51 19.15
C ARG A 7 -18.36 -2.95 18.02
N GLN A 8 -17.82 -2.06 17.19
CA GLN A 8 -18.51 -1.50 16.02
C GLN A 8 -18.24 -2.28 14.71
N HIS A 9 -17.53 -3.42 14.79
CA HIS A 9 -17.10 -4.23 13.64
C HIS A 9 -16.36 -3.43 12.55
N LEU A 10 -15.57 -2.42 12.94
CA LEU A 10 -14.88 -1.50 12.03
C LEU A 10 -13.50 -2.02 11.58
N ILE A 11 -12.93 -2.99 12.29
CA ILE A 11 -11.70 -3.68 11.89
C ILE A 11 -12.08 -4.74 10.84
N VAL A 12 -11.48 -4.65 9.65
CA VAL A 12 -11.78 -5.52 8.50
C VAL A 12 -10.75 -6.64 8.37
N SER A 13 -9.50 -6.38 8.78
CA SER A 13 -8.47 -7.40 8.97
C SER A 13 -7.68 -7.10 10.23
N GLU A 14 -7.32 -8.14 10.98
CA GLU A 14 -6.41 -8.06 12.13
C GLU A 14 -4.97 -8.49 11.77
N GLN A 15 -4.73 -8.94 10.52
CA GLN A 15 -3.39 -9.30 10.03
C GLN A 15 -2.61 -8.03 9.67
N LEU A 16 -1.49 -7.80 10.36
CA LEU A 16 -0.65 -6.63 10.13
C LEU A 16 0.08 -6.72 8.78
N GLU A 17 0.32 -7.93 8.32
CA GLU A 17 1.02 -8.31 7.10
C GLU A 17 0.26 -7.87 5.84
N GLU A 18 -1.07 -7.73 5.92
CA GLU A 18 -1.91 -7.19 4.85
C GLU A 18 -1.82 -5.66 4.73
N TYR A 19 -1.36 -4.96 5.78
CA TYR A 19 -1.26 -3.51 5.83
C TYR A 19 0.06 -2.99 5.25
N ASP A 20 0.06 -2.69 3.95
CA ASP A 20 1.21 -2.05 3.27
C ASP A 20 1.07 -0.52 3.14
N GLY A 21 0.21 0.10 3.95
CA GLY A 21 -0.14 1.52 3.83
C GLY A 21 -1.00 1.89 2.62
N THR A 22 -1.26 0.94 1.70
CA THR A 22 -2.15 1.14 0.53
C THR A 22 -3.43 0.32 0.60
N THR A 23 -3.44 -0.82 1.30
CA THR A 23 -4.66 -1.53 1.69
C THR A 23 -5.33 -0.88 2.90
N ALA A 24 -6.65 -0.74 2.85
CA ALA A 24 -7.43 -0.34 4.02
C ALA A 24 -7.75 -1.57 4.87
N VAL A 25 -7.35 -1.56 6.15
CA VAL A 25 -7.64 -2.62 7.14
C VAL A 25 -8.75 -2.22 8.14
N VAL A 26 -9.25 -0.99 8.03
CA VAL A 26 -10.33 -0.42 8.84
C VAL A 26 -11.35 0.24 7.92
N ARG A 27 -12.64 -0.07 8.11
CA ARG A 27 -13.77 0.62 7.47
C ARG A 27 -14.30 1.72 8.38
N THR A 28 -15.09 2.64 7.83
CA THR A 28 -15.84 3.60 8.65
C THR A 28 -17.27 3.10 8.87
N ALA A 29 -18.06 3.82 9.67
CA ALA A 29 -19.49 3.53 9.84
C ALA A 29 -20.32 3.73 8.56
N HIS A 30 -19.78 4.44 7.54
CA HIS A 30 -20.53 4.86 6.34
C HIS A 30 -19.87 4.46 5.00
N LEU A 31 -18.61 4.03 5.02
CA LEU A 31 -17.85 3.61 3.85
C LEU A 31 -17.11 2.30 4.15
N ASP A 32 -17.31 1.31 3.27
CA ASP A 32 -16.57 0.05 3.26
C ASP A 32 -15.10 0.24 2.87
N CYS A 33 -14.26 -0.74 3.22
CA CYS A 33 -12.82 -0.72 2.92
C CYS A 33 -12.52 -0.51 1.42
N GLU A 34 -13.23 -1.20 0.52
CA GLU A 34 -13.01 -1.05 -0.93
C GLU A 34 -13.32 0.38 -1.41
N GLU A 35 -14.33 1.03 -0.83
CA GLU A 35 -14.70 2.40 -1.20
C GLU A 35 -13.66 3.41 -0.70
N ILE A 36 -13.14 3.22 0.51
CA ILE A 36 -12.03 4.01 1.06
C ILE A 36 -10.77 3.84 0.19
N GLU A 37 -10.42 2.61 -0.19
CA GLU A 37 -9.31 2.34 -1.11
C GLU A 37 -9.53 2.97 -2.49
N PHE A 38 -10.75 2.91 -3.04
CA PHE A 38 -11.11 3.49 -4.34
C PHE A 38 -10.96 5.01 -4.32
N MET A 39 -11.52 5.69 -3.30
CA MET A 39 -11.39 7.14 -3.13
C MET A 39 -9.92 7.54 -2.97
N ARG A 40 -9.17 6.84 -2.11
CA ARG A 40 -7.73 7.07 -1.90
C ARG A 40 -6.94 6.92 -3.20
N TRP A 41 -7.16 5.82 -3.93
CA TRP A 41 -6.54 5.57 -5.24
C TRP A 41 -6.91 6.64 -6.29
N ARG A 42 -8.15 7.15 -6.26
CA ARG A 42 -8.57 8.17 -7.22
C ARG A 42 -7.82 9.49 -6.99
N GLU A 43 -7.75 9.96 -5.75
CA GLU A 43 -7.11 11.24 -5.41
C GLU A 43 -5.57 11.17 -5.41
N GLU A 44 -4.97 10.05 -4.99
CA GLU A 44 -3.51 9.89 -4.89
C GLU A 44 -2.80 10.10 -6.24
N ARG A 45 -3.43 9.70 -7.34
CA ARG A 45 -2.91 9.89 -8.72
C ARG A 45 -2.76 11.36 -9.07
N TRP A 46 -3.82 12.14 -8.85
CA TRP A 46 -3.84 13.57 -9.12
C TRP A 46 -2.94 14.35 -8.16
N MET A 47 -2.89 13.92 -6.89
CA MET A 47 -1.93 14.48 -5.93
C MET A 47 -0.49 14.29 -6.41
N LYS A 48 -0.08 13.09 -6.84
CA LYS A 48 1.27 12.86 -7.40
C LYS A 48 1.54 13.72 -8.64
N LEU A 49 0.58 13.81 -9.56
CA LEU A 49 0.72 14.62 -10.76
C LEU A 49 0.87 16.12 -10.44
N ARG A 50 0.15 16.64 -9.43
CA ARG A 50 0.24 18.04 -8.98
C ARG A 50 1.62 18.41 -8.42
N HIS A 51 2.40 17.44 -7.93
CA HIS A 51 3.77 17.68 -7.47
C HIS A 51 4.82 17.57 -8.60
N LEU A 52 4.47 17.01 -9.75
CA LEU A 52 5.39 16.83 -10.88
C LEU A 52 6.00 18.15 -11.39
N PRO A 53 5.28 19.30 -11.47
CA PRO A 53 5.88 20.58 -11.84
C PRO A 53 6.94 21.08 -10.84
N ALA A 54 6.79 20.80 -9.54
CA ALA A 54 7.80 21.15 -8.54
C ALA A 54 9.04 20.27 -8.69
N ALA A 55 8.86 18.96 -8.89
CA ALA A 55 9.96 18.03 -9.18
C ALA A 55 10.68 18.40 -10.49
N LEU A 56 9.96 18.83 -11.53
CA LEU A 56 10.53 19.26 -12.81
C LEU A 56 11.41 20.51 -12.67
N ARG A 57 11.03 21.48 -11.81
CA ARG A 57 11.85 22.67 -11.53
C ARG A 57 13.14 22.33 -10.80
N ALA A 58 13.10 21.38 -9.87
CA ALA A 58 14.27 20.96 -9.09
C ALA A 58 15.20 20.00 -9.86
N TYR A 59 14.64 19.06 -10.63
CA TYR A 59 15.37 17.97 -11.27
C TYR A 59 14.92 17.74 -12.73
N PRO A 60 15.09 18.73 -13.63
CA PRO A 60 14.51 18.70 -14.97
C PRO A 60 14.95 17.49 -15.80
N GLY A 61 16.24 17.17 -15.82
CA GLY A 61 16.77 16.03 -16.58
C GLY A 61 16.25 14.67 -16.10
N PHE A 62 16.08 14.49 -14.79
CA PHE A 62 15.51 13.27 -14.23
C PHE A 62 14.03 13.14 -14.61
N VAL A 63 13.24 14.20 -14.40
CA VAL A 63 11.81 14.16 -14.70
C VAL A 63 11.55 13.96 -16.19
N LEU A 64 12.26 14.66 -17.08
CA LEU A 64 12.09 14.48 -18.53
C LEU A 64 12.47 13.05 -18.99
N ARG A 65 13.52 12.45 -18.42
CA ARG A 65 13.94 11.08 -18.75
C ARG A 65 12.98 10.00 -18.22
N HIS A 66 12.45 10.19 -17.00
CA HIS A 66 11.68 9.15 -16.30
C HIS A 66 10.17 9.41 -16.24
N ALA A 67 9.66 10.55 -16.70
CA ALA A 67 8.22 10.86 -16.71
C ALA A 67 7.35 9.75 -17.31
N PRO A 68 7.68 9.12 -18.46
CA PRO A 68 6.86 8.02 -19.00
C PRO A 68 6.74 6.84 -18.04
N GLN A 69 7.82 6.49 -17.34
CA GLN A 69 7.85 5.41 -16.34
C GLN A 69 7.06 5.81 -15.09
N MET A 70 7.26 7.03 -14.56
CA MET A 70 6.53 7.54 -13.41
C MET A 70 5.02 7.65 -13.68
N LEU A 71 4.61 8.04 -14.89
CA LEU A 71 3.21 8.07 -15.30
C LEU A 71 2.64 6.65 -15.46
N ALA A 72 3.39 5.71 -16.04
CA ALA A 72 2.96 4.31 -16.16
C ALA A 72 2.78 3.62 -14.79
N HIS A 73 3.57 4.01 -13.78
CA HIS A 73 3.36 3.59 -12.38
C HIS A 73 2.17 4.30 -11.73
N THR A 74 2.04 5.63 -11.91
CA THR A 74 0.96 6.43 -11.30
C THR A 74 -0.41 6.02 -11.84
N PHE A 75 -0.52 5.77 -13.15
CA PHE A 75 -1.73 5.33 -13.83
C PHE A 75 -1.71 3.82 -14.13
N ARG A 76 -1.07 3.02 -13.27
CA ARG A 76 -1.02 1.56 -13.42
C ARG A 76 -2.44 0.96 -13.39
N GLY A 77 -2.79 0.22 -14.44
CA GLY A 77 -4.15 -0.34 -14.62
C GLY A 77 -5.08 0.50 -15.51
N SER A 78 -4.71 1.76 -15.79
CA SER A 78 -5.35 2.60 -16.81
C SER A 78 -5.01 2.16 -18.22
N THR A 79 -5.99 2.26 -19.11
CA THR A 79 -5.85 2.18 -20.57
C THR A 79 -5.97 3.57 -21.19
N TRP A 80 -5.56 3.74 -22.45
CA TRP A 80 -5.84 4.96 -23.22
C TRP A 80 -7.34 5.33 -23.22
N ARG A 81 -8.24 4.34 -23.21
CA ARG A 81 -9.69 4.58 -23.09
C ARG A 81 -10.06 5.18 -21.74
N SER A 82 -9.50 4.69 -20.63
CA SER A 82 -9.73 5.30 -19.31
C SER A 82 -9.14 6.70 -19.15
N VAL A 83 -8.02 7.00 -19.81
CA VAL A 83 -7.45 8.36 -19.81
C VAL A 83 -8.37 9.34 -20.55
N LEU A 84 -9.09 8.86 -21.58
CA LEU A 84 -10.11 9.61 -22.31
C LEU A 84 -11.50 9.57 -21.65
N GLY A 85 -11.64 9.01 -20.44
CA GLY A 85 -12.94 8.90 -19.74
C GLY A 85 -13.93 7.88 -20.34
N LEU A 86 -13.50 7.09 -21.34
CA LEU A 86 -14.33 6.09 -22.04
C LEU A 86 -14.42 4.74 -21.30
N GLU A 87 -13.93 4.66 -20.07
CA GLU A 87 -13.89 3.45 -19.26
C GLU A 87 -14.16 3.80 -17.78
N ASN A 88 -15.07 3.08 -17.14
CA ASN A 88 -15.49 3.36 -15.76
C ASN A 88 -14.31 3.22 -14.77
N GLU A 89 -14.13 4.23 -13.90
CA GLU A 89 -13.04 4.25 -12.92
C GLU A 89 -12.99 3.01 -12.02
N ARG A 90 -14.13 2.42 -11.65
CA ARG A 90 -14.17 1.18 -10.85
C ARG A 90 -13.60 -0.01 -11.60
N THR A 91 -13.78 -0.10 -12.92
CA THR A 91 -13.17 -1.14 -13.77
C THR A 91 -11.65 -0.97 -13.84
N VAL A 92 -11.18 0.27 -13.90
CA VAL A 92 -9.74 0.59 -13.83
C VAL A 92 -9.17 0.21 -12.47
N PHE A 93 -9.87 0.55 -11.39
CA PHE A 93 -9.47 0.23 -10.01
C PHE A 93 -9.40 -1.28 -9.75
N ARG A 94 -10.35 -2.08 -10.26
CA ARG A 94 -10.29 -3.55 -10.17
C ARG A 94 -9.03 -4.12 -10.81
N ARG A 95 -8.68 -3.71 -12.04
CA ARG A 95 -7.41 -4.12 -12.68
C ARG A 95 -6.18 -3.59 -11.95
N TYR A 96 -6.25 -2.42 -11.31
CA TYR A 96 -5.18 -1.95 -10.44
C TYR A 96 -4.99 -2.90 -9.24
N LYS A 97 -6.07 -3.30 -8.54
CA LYS A 97 -6.02 -4.29 -7.46
C LYS A 97 -5.51 -5.65 -7.93
N GLU A 98 -5.96 -6.15 -9.07
CA GLU A 98 -5.46 -7.40 -9.67
C GLU A 98 -3.96 -7.36 -9.94
N ARG A 99 -3.46 -6.26 -10.54
CA ARG A 99 -2.01 -6.07 -10.74
C ARG A 99 -1.26 -6.00 -9.41
N ARG A 100 -1.80 -5.28 -8.43
CA ARG A 100 -1.23 -5.16 -7.08
C ARG A 100 -1.25 -6.46 -6.26
N ARG A 101 -2.11 -7.43 -6.62
CA ARG A 101 -2.20 -8.79 -6.04
C ARG A 101 -1.27 -9.81 -6.73
N ARG A 102 -0.88 -9.57 -7.99
CA ARG A 102 0.22 -10.30 -8.67
C ARG A 102 1.58 -9.70 -8.32
N GLU A 103 1.60 -8.41 -7.97
CA GLU A 103 2.54 -7.87 -7.00
C GLU A 103 2.18 -8.41 -5.58
N ARG A 104 3.02 -8.22 -4.56
CA ARG A 104 2.97 -8.93 -3.25
C ARG A 104 3.19 -10.46 -3.29
N GLU A 105 2.67 -11.19 -4.28
CA GLU A 105 2.85 -12.66 -4.45
C GLU A 105 4.33 -13.09 -4.62
N TYR A 106 5.24 -12.11 -4.73
CA TYR A 106 6.69 -12.27 -4.78
C TYR A 106 7.42 -12.14 -3.42
N LEU A 107 6.71 -11.89 -2.31
CA LEU A 107 7.31 -12.01 -0.98
C LEU A 107 7.32 -13.51 -0.63
N PRO A 108 8.49 -14.16 -0.52
CA PRO A 108 8.51 -15.52 0.03
C PRO A 108 7.90 -15.47 1.43
N GLU A 109 7.25 -16.56 1.84
CA GLU A 109 6.83 -16.75 3.23
C GLU A 109 8.00 -16.37 4.13
N VAL A 110 7.73 -15.47 5.08
CA VAL A 110 8.73 -15.13 6.08
C VAL A 110 8.91 -16.39 6.91
N GLU A 111 9.93 -17.18 6.58
CA GLU A 111 10.39 -18.27 7.45
C GLU A 111 10.48 -17.68 8.85
N GLU A 112 9.62 -18.15 9.75
CA GLU A 112 9.72 -17.84 11.16
C GLU A 112 11.15 -18.17 11.56
N ARG A 113 11.96 -17.13 11.82
CA ARG A 113 13.26 -17.32 12.44
C ARG A 113 12.97 -17.90 13.80
N THR A 114 13.00 -19.22 13.87
CA THR A 114 12.85 -19.97 15.11
C THR A 114 13.95 -19.42 16.01
N GLU A 115 13.57 -18.65 17.02
CA GLU A 115 14.54 -18.01 17.89
C GLU A 115 15.33 -19.12 18.57
N THR A 116 16.54 -19.38 18.09
CA THR A 116 17.47 -20.31 18.75
C THR A 116 17.61 -19.83 20.18
N PRO A 117 17.13 -20.59 21.18
CA PRO A 117 17.00 -20.09 22.53
C PRO A 117 18.39 -19.69 23.02
N ALA A 118 18.54 -18.40 23.38
CA ALA A 118 19.83 -17.83 23.71
C ALA A 118 20.50 -18.65 24.81
N THR A 119 21.58 -19.35 24.47
CA THR A 119 22.31 -20.22 25.40
C THR A 119 22.67 -19.43 26.65
N GLY A 120 22.04 -19.81 27.77
CA GLY A 120 22.05 -19.02 28.98
C GLY A 120 23.46 -18.69 29.45
N ARG A 121 23.75 -17.40 29.67
CA ARG A 121 24.95 -16.99 30.39
C ARG A 121 24.85 -17.53 31.82
N THR A 122 25.66 -18.53 32.14
CA THR A 122 25.82 -19.05 33.50
C THR A 122 26.20 -17.90 34.44
N PRO A 123 25.51 -17.70 35.58
CA PRO A 123 25.94 -16.72 36.57
C PRO A 123 27.30 -17.14 37.13
N ARG A 124 28.30 -16.27 37.03
CA ARG A 124 29.62 -16.50 37.61
C ARG A 124 29.50 -16.31 39.13
N GLN A 125 29.26 -17.40 39.85
CA GLN A 125 29.31 -17.38 41.32
C GLN A 125 30.75 -17.04 41.75
N GLY A 126 30.93 -15.84 42.31
CA GLY A 126 32.13 -15.48 43.06
C GLY A 126 32.03 -16.09 44.45
N ALA A 127 33.01 -16.89 44.82
CA ALA A 127 33.10 -17.51 46.14
C ALA A 127 34.01 -16.69 47.07
N ALA A 128 33.69 -16.76 48.37
CA ALA A 128 34.45 -16.30 49.54
C ALA A 128 34.69 -14.78 49.65
#